data_AF-A0A3M2LUC8-F1
#
_entry.id   AF-A0A3M2LUC8-F1
#
_cell.length_a   1.000
_cell.length_b   1.000
_cell.length_c   1.000
_cell.angle_alpha   90.00
_cell.angle_beta   90.00
_cell.angle_gamma   90.00
#
_symmetry.space_group_name_H-M   'P 1'
#
loop_
_entity.id
_entity.type
_entity.pdbx_description
1 polymer ?
#
loop_
_entity_poly.entity_id
_entity_poly.type
_entity_poly.pdbx_seq_one_letter_code
_entity_poly.pdbx_strand_id
1 'polypeptide(L)' 'MDGASEQRMERVFIRLAVQIVTAAYAEAMRRHGLLPSTIAVITTYAEENLAALEREPDGVPTAEGR' A
#
# COMPACT_ATOMS: atom_id res chain seq x y z
N MET A 1 4.41 -24.22 -13.97
CA MET A 1 4.22 -23.76 -12.59
C MET A 1 2.74 -23.81 -12.29
N ASP A 2 2.32 -24.04 -11.05
CA ASP A 2 0.90 -24.02 -10.70
C ASP A 2 0.42 -22.57 -10.47
N GLY A 3 -0.88 -22.33 -10.66
CA GLY A 3 -1.45 -20.98 -10.49
C GLY A 3 -1.34 -20.46 -9.05
N ALA A 4 -1.17 -21.34 -8.07
CA ALA A 4 -0.93 -20.96 -6.67
C ALA A 4 0.48 -20.36 -6.47
N SER A 5 1.49 -20.86 -7.18
CA SER A 5 2.85 -20.31 -7.17
C SER A 5 2.91 -18.95 -7.85
N GLU A 6 2.20 -18.77 -8.97
CA GLU A 6 2.12 -17.48 -9.68
C GLU A 6 1.47 -16.40 -8.80
N GLN A 7 0.31 -16.68 -8.19
CA GLN A 7 -0.37 -15.75 -7.27
C GLN A 7 0.46 -15.43 -6.02
N ARG A 8 1.27 -16.37 -5.55
CA ARG A 8 2.17 -16.14 -4.41
C ARG A 8 3.31 -15.22 -4.81
N MET A 9 3.87 -15.44 -6.00
CA MET A 9 4.97 -14.64 -6.52
C MET A 9 4.53 -13.20 -6.80
N GLU A 10 3.35 -13.01 -7.39
CA GLU A 10 2.73 -11.69 -7.59
C GLU A 10 2.55 -10.94 -6.26
N ARG A 11 2.00 -11.59 -5.23
CA ARG A 11 1.87 -10.99 -3.89
C ARG A 11 3.21 -10.59 -3.28
N VAL A 12 4.26 -11.38 -3.46
CA VAL A 12 5.61 -11.03 -3.02
C VAL A 12 6.12 -9.78 -3.73
N PHE A 13 5.92 -9.68 -5.05
CA PHE A 13 6.33 -8.51 -5.82
C PHE A 13 5.57 -7.24 -5.42
N ILE A 14 4.25 -7.34 -5.23
CA ILE A 14 3.44 -6.20 -4.77
C ILE A 14 3.92 -5.74 -3.39
N ARG A 15 4.15 -6.66 -2.45
CA ARG A 15 4.67 -6.31 -1.12
C ARG A 15 6.02 -5.61 -1.19
N LEU A 16 6.92 -6.07 -2.06
CA LEU A 16 8.22 -5.42 -2.26
C LEU A 16 8.05 -4.01 -2.85
N ALA A 17 7.17 -3.85 -3.84
CA ALA A 17 6.89 -2.55 -4.44
C ALA A 17 6.35 -1.56 -3.39
N VAL A 18 5.42 -1.99 -2.52
CA VAL A 18 4.91 -1.18 -1.41
C VAL A 18 6.04 -0.74 -0.49
N GLN A 19 6.93 -1.65 -0.09
CA GLN A 19 8.07 -1.30 0.77
C GLN A 19 8.98 -0.24 0.15
N ILE A 20 9.29 -0.37 -1.15
CA ILE A 20 10.12 0.59 -1.88
C ILE A 20 9.43 1.96 -1.94
N VAL A 21 8.14 2.00 -2.28
CA VAL A 21 7.37 3.24 -2.37
C VAL A 21 7.27 3.93 -1.01
N THR A 22 6.99 3.19 0.06
CA THR A 22 6.95 3.74 1.42
C THR A 22 8.28 4.39 1.81
N ALA A 23 9.40 3.73 1.54
CA ALA A 23 10.73 4.28 1.84
C ALA A 23 11.03 5.55 1.02
N ALA A 24 10.70 5.56 -0.28
CA ALA A 24 10.88 6.71 -1.14
C ALA A 24 10.01 7.91 -0.68
N TYR A 25 8.77 7.65 -0.26
CA TYR A 25 7.86 8.68 0.22
C TYR A 25 8.34 9.29 1.55
N ALA A 26 8.82 8.45 2.48
CA ALA A 26 9.40 8.91 3.73
C ALA A 26 10.66 9.79 3.51
N GLU A 27 11.52 9.41 2.57
CA GLU A 27 12.66 10.24 2.15
C GLU A 27 12.22 11.57 1.55
N ALA A 28 11.23 11.58 0.67
CA ALA A 28 10.68 12.80 0.09
C ALA A 28 10.13 13.74 1.18
N MET A 29 9.36 13.22 2.12
CA MET A 29 8.84 14.00 3.25
C MET A 29 9.97 14.59 4.11
N ARG A 30 11.03 13.84 4.38
CA ARG A 30 12.22 14.37 5.08
C ARG A 30 12.88 15.51 4.31
N ARG A 31 13.05 15.38 2.99
CA ARG A 31 13.62 16.44 2.13
C ARG A 31 12.75 17.71 2.10
N HIS A 32 11.45 17.56 2.27
CA HIS A 32 10.51 18.68 2.38
C HIS A 32 10.36 19.25 3.80
N GLY A 33 11.16 18.78 4.76
CA GLY A 33 11.23 19.35 6.11
C GLY A 33 10.13 18.88 7.06
N LEU A 34 9.41 17.80 6.74
CA LEU A 34 8.46 17.22 7.68
C LEU A 34 9.20 16.62 8.88
N LEU A 35 8.65 16.85 10.07
CA LEU A 35 9.18 16.28 11.31
C LEU A 35 9.05 14.75 11.29
N PRO A 36 9.98 14.02 11.92
CA PRO A 36 9.90 12.56 12.02
C PRO A 36 8.58 12.05 12.61
N SER A 37 8.01 12.78 13.59
CA SER A 37 6.71 12.45 14.19
C SER A 37 5.57 12.57 13.19
N THR A 38 5.54 13.62 12.36
CA THR A 38 4.55 13.79 11.30
C THR A 38 4.66 12.69 10.25
N ILE A 39 5.88 12.34 9.85
CA ILE A 39 6.14 11.24 8.92
C ILE A 39 5.62 9.91 9.48
N ALA A 40 5.87 9.64 10.77
CA ALA A 40 5.38 8.44 11.43
C ALA A 40 3.84 8.37 11.39
N VAL A 41 3.16 9.45 11.75
CA VAL A 41 1.68 9.52 11.71
C VAL A 41 1.13 9.26 10.31
N ILE A 42 1.68 9.91 9.28
CA ILE A 42 1.25 9.72 7.89
C ILE A 42 1.48 8.27 7.46
N THR A 43 2.64 7.71 7.80
CA THR A 43 2.99 6.32 7.46
C THR A 43 2.04 5.33 8.13
N THR A 44 1.71 5.53 9.40
CA THR A 44 0.74 4.68 10.12
C THR A 44 -0.63 4.70 9.45
N TYR A 45 -1.17 5.88 9.10
CA TYR A 45 -2.46 5.94 8.40
C TYR A 45 -2.41 5.28 7.02
N ALA A 46 -1.29 5.39 6.30
CA ALA A 46 -1.12 4.72 5.02
C ALA A 46 -1.14 3.18 5.17
N GLU A 47 -0.46 2.65 6.21
CA GLU A 47 -0.46 1.22 6.53
C GLU A 47 -1.86 0.72 6.92
N GLU A 48 -2.59 1.48 7.74
CA GLU A 48 -3.96 1.16 8.14
C GLU A 48 -4.92 1.13 6.94
N ASN A 49 -4.81 2.11 6.05
CA ASN A 49 -5.62 2.17 4.82
C ASN A 49 -5.31 1.01 3.88
N LEU A 50 -4.03 0.68 3.70
CA LEU A 50 -3.64 -0.46 2.87
C LEU A 50 -4.17 -1.77 3.45
N ALA A 51 -4.05 -1.98 4.76
CA ALA A 51 -4.59 -3.14 5.44
C ALA A 51 -6.12 -3.21 5.37
N ALA A 52 -6.82 -2.07 5.24
CA ALA A 52 -8.27 -2.04 5.02
C ALA A 52 -8.62 -2.49 3.60
N LEU A 53 -7.89 -2.01 2.59
CA LEU A 53 -8.06 -2.41 1.18
C LEU A 53 -7.78 -3.90 0.97
N GLU A 54 -6.77 -4.47 1.65
CA GLU A 54 -6.49 -5.92 1.60
C GLU A 54 -7.60 -6.77 2.24
N ARG A 55 -8.42 -6.18 3.13
CA ARG A 55 -9.54 -6.85 3.79
C ARG A 55 -10.85 -6.75 3.01
N GLU A 56 -10.99 -5.78 2.12
CA GLU A 56 -12.15 -5.70 1.23
C GLU A 56 -12.03 -6.78 0.13
N PRO A 57 -12.91 -7.80 0.11
CA PRO A 57 -12.97 -8.70 -1.03
C PRO A 57 -13.43 -7.89 -2.24
N ASP A 58 -12.78 -8.07 -3.41
CA ASP A 58 -13.01 -7.37 -4.68
C ASP A 58 -14.51 -7.20 -5.02
N GLY A 59 -15.12 -6.17 -4.45
CA GLY A 59 -16.46 -5.72 -4.76
C GLY A 59 -16.29 -4.42 -5.52
N VAL A 60 -15.97 -4.54 -6.82
CA VAL A 60 -16.05 -3.38 -7.72
C VAL A 60 -17.48 -2.86 -7.64
N PRO A 61 -17.73 -1.64 -7.12
CA PRO A 61 -19.05 -1.06 -7.21
C PRO A 61 -19.25 -0.74 -8.69
N THR A 62 -20.00 -1.57 -9.41
CA THR A 62 -20.48 -1.20 -10.73
C THR A 62 -21.31 0.07 -10.55
N ALA A 63 -20.85 1.16 -11.17
CA ALA A 63 -21.53 2.43 -11.21
C ALA A 63 -22.82 2.35 -12.07
N GLU A 64 -23.73 1.45 -11.72
CA GLU A 64 -25.09 1.40 -12.25
C GLU A 64 -26.04 1.86 -11.16
N GLY A 65 -26.15 3.18 -11.07
CA GLY A 65 -27.02 3.87 -10.14
C GLY A 65 -27.48 5.20 -10.73
N ARG A 66 -28.14 5.15 -11.89
CA ARG A 66 -29.25 6.03 -12.29
C ARG A 66 -29.87 5.62 -13.61
#